data_AF-A0AAN8WCG6-F1
#
_entry.id   AF-A0AAN8WCG6-F1
#
_cell.length_a   1.000
_cell.length_b   1.000
_cell.length_c   1.000
_cell.angle_alpha   90.00
_cell.angle_beta   90.00
_cell.angle_gamma   90.00
#
_symmetry.space_group_name_H-M   'P 1'
#
loop_
_entity.id
_entity.type
_entity.pdbx_description
1 polymer ?
#
loop_
_entity_poly.entity_id
_entity_poly.type
_entity_poly.pdbx_seq_one_letter_code
_entity_poly.pdbx_strand_id
1 'polypeptide(L)'
;YYLSQKKTLEINPRHPLIKELLRRVEDDSSDPVAKNIATMMYHTATLRSGYMLKDTVDFSKSVEEMMRQTLGVSINEPVEEEPEIEEEPDEDEQLLEDDEYGEDEGEMEEMHDEL
;
A
#
# COMPACT_ATOMS: atom_id res chain seq x y z
N TYR A 1 1.83 25.52 -10.97
CA TYR A 1 0.42 25.99 -11.02
C TYR A 1 -0.59 24.97 -11.56
N TYR A 2 -0.22 24.02 -12.44
CA TYR A 2 -1.19 23.03 -12.98
C TYR A 2 -1.39 21.73 -12.16
N LEU A 3 -0.46 21.42 -11.26
CA LEU A 3 -0.47 20.19 -10.45
C LEU A 3 -1.55 20.15 -9.36
N SER A 4 -2.01 21.31 -8.87
CA SER A 4 -3.01 21.41 -7.79
C SER A 4 -4.44 21.73 -8.27
N GLN A 5 -4.66 21.86 -9.58
CA GLN A 5 -5.99 22.13 -10.11
C GLN A 5 -6.91 20.91 -9.95
N LYS A 6 -8.13 21.15 -9.47
CA LYS A 6 -9.19 20.14 -9.43
C LYS A 6 -9.49 19.66 -10.86
N LYS A 7 -9.70 18.36 -11.01
CA LYS A 7 -10.07 17.73 -12.28
C LYS A 7 -11.57 17.46 -12.31
N THR A 8 -12.13 17.36 -13.51
CA THR A 8 -13.55 17.02 -13.71
C THR A 8 -13.70 15.50 -13.73
N LEU A 9 -14.63 14.97 -12.93
CA LEU A 9 -15.03 13.57 -13.01
C LEU A 9 -16.28 13.48 -13.89
N GLU A 10 -16.15 12.91 -15.07
CA GLU A 10 -17.29 12.63 -15.95
C GLU A 10 -17.92 11.27 -15.59
N ILE A 11 -19.25 11.23 -15.55
CA ILE A 11 -20.02 10.01 -15.23
C ILE A 11 -20.93 9.62 -16.40
N ASN A 12 -21.15 8.32 -16.59
CA ASN A 12 -22.07 7.80 -17.60
C ASN A 12 -23.48 7.58 -17.01
N PRO A 13 -24.48 8.41 -17.34
CA PRO A 13 -25.83 8.31 -16.77
C PRO A 13 -26.58 7.02 -17.17
N ARG A 14 -26.11 6.33 -18.22
CA ARG A 14 -26.72 5.08 -18.68
C ARG A 14 -26.18 3.85 -17.93
N HIS A 15 -25.09 3.99 -17.18
CA HIS A 15 -24.45 2.89 -16.48
C HIS A 15 -25.31 2.44 -15.27
N PRO A 16 -25.54 1.13 -15.07
CA PRO A 16 -26.38 0.64 -13.96
C PRO A 16 -25.95 1.14 -12.58
N LEU A 17 -24.65 1.17 -12.29
CA LEU A 17 -24.13 1.68 -11.02
C LEU A 17 -24.47 3.16 -10.77
N ILE A 18 -24.45 4.01 -11.81
CA ILE A 18 -24.77 5.43 -11.66
C ILE A 18 -26.27 5.61 -11.38
N LYS A 19 -27.12 4.78 -12.00
CA LYS A 19 -28.57 4.80 -11.74
C LYS A 19 -28.89 4.35 -10.31
N GLU A 20 -28.22 3.31 -9.80
CA GLU A 20 -28.44 2.85 -8.43
C GLU A 20 -27.90 3.85 -7.40
N LEU A 21 -26.74 4.46 -7.67
CA LEU A 21 -26.22 5.55 -6.84
C LEU A 21 -27.20 6.72 -6.78
N LEU A 22 -27.79 7.11 -7.90
CA LEU A 22 -28.81 8.16 -7.94
C LEU A 22 -30.00 7.79 -7.05
N ARG A 23 -30.55 6.59 -7.21
CA ARG A 23 -31.70 6.10 -6.43
C ARG A 23 -31.40 6.16 -4.92
N ARG A 24 -30.23 5.69 -4.49
CA ARG A 24 -29.82 5.71 -3.07
C ARG A 24 -29.67 7.12 -2.52
N VAL A 25 -29.10 8.04 -3.28
CA VAL A 25 -28.90 9.44 -2.86
C VAL A 25 -30.23 10.19 -2.81
N GLU A 26 -31.17 9.87 -3.71
CA GLU A 26 -32.54 10.42 -3.67
C GLU A 26 -33.32 9.90 -2.45
N ASP A 27 -33.12 8.63 -2.07
CA ASP A 27 -33.73 8.04 -0.87
C ASP A 27 -33.09 8.61 0.43
N ASP A 28 -31.76 8.63 0.52
CA ASP A 28 -30.99 9.19 1.63
C ASP A 28 -29.67 9.81 1.13
N SER A 29 -29.63 11.15 1.13
CA SER A 29 -28.44 11.91 0.75
C SER A 29 -27.20 11.67 1.64
N SER A 30 -27.40 11.06 2.81
CA SER A 30 -26.36 10.71 3.76
C SER A 30 -26.04 9.21 3.80
N ASP A 31 -26.56 8.41 2.85
CA ASP A 31 -26.33 6.95 2.80
C ASP A 31 -24.81 6.66 2.82
N PRO A 32 -24.30 6.04 3.90
CA PRO A 32 -22.87 5.76 4.03
C PRO A 32 -22.38 4.79 2.95
N VAL A 33 -23.24 3.88 2.49
CA VAL A 33 -22.89 2.92 1.43
C VAL A 33 -22.75 3.65 0.09
N ALA A 34 -23.69 4.53 -0.25
CA ALA A 34 -23.62 5.33 -1.47
C ALA A 34 -22.36 6.21 -1.50
N LYS A 35 -22.02 6.83 -0.35
CA LYS A 35 -20.80 7.61 -0.20
C LYS A 35 -19.54 6.76 -0.41
N ASN A 36 -19.45 5.58 0.21
CA ASN A 36 -18.29 4.70 0.04
C ASN A 36 -18.11 4.24 -1.41
N ILE A 37 -19.19 3.83 -2.08
CA ILE A 37 -19.13 3.43 -3.49
C ILE A 37 -18.74 4.62 -4.40
N ALA A 38 -19.25 5.82 -4.16
CA ALA A 38 -18.88 7.01 -4.92
C ALA A 38 -17.39 7.35 -4.75
N THR A 39 -16.87 7.27 -3.53
CA THR A 39 -15.43 7.45 -3.23
C THR A 39 -14.59 6.40 -3.94
N MET A 40 -14.97 5.12 -3.87
CA MET A 40 -14.27 4.03 -4.56
C MET A 40 -14.24 4.23 -6.08
N MET A 41 -15.38 4.65 -6.67
CA MET A 41 -15.47 4.96 -8.09
C MET A 41 -14.53 6.12 -8.47
N TYR A 42 -14.43 7.15 -7.63
CA TYR A 42 -13.50 8.25 -7.84
C TYR A 42 -12.03 7.80 -7.81
N HIS A 43 -11.63 6.98 -6.84
CA HIS A 43 -10.27 6.43 -6.78
C HIS A 43 -9.94 5.56 -8.00
N THR A 44 -10.87 4.69 -8.38
CA THR A 44 -10.73 3.82 -9.56
C THR A 44 -10.60 4.65 -10.85
N ALA A 45 -11.42 5.69 -11.00
CA ALA A 45 -11.35 6.60 -12.14
C ALA A 45 -10.04 7.39 -12.17
N THR A 46 -9.53 7.79 -11.00
CA THR A 46 -8.24 8.49 -10.84
C THR A 46 -7.10 7.61 -11.38
N LEU A 47 -7.04 6.35 -10.92
CA LEU A 47 -6.04 5.38 -11.38
C LEU A 47 -6.17 5.09 -12.88
N ARG A 48 -7.39 4.81 -13.37
CA ARG A 48 -7.63 4.51 -14.81
C ARG A 48 -7.24 5.69 -15.70
N SER A 49 -7.38 6.91 -15.23
CA SER A 49 -7.02 8.13 -15.97
C SER A 49 -5.52 8.44 -15.92
N GLY A 50 -4.71 7.59 -15.27
CA GLY A 50 -3.26 7.75 -15.15
C GLY A 50 -2.82 8.76 -14.09
N TYR A 51 -3.70 9.15 -13.16
CA TYR A 51 -3.34 10.00 -12.04
C TYR A 51 -2.87 9.18 -10.84
N MET A 52 -1.91 9.74 -10.11
CA MET A 52 -1.48 9.20 -8.81
C MET A 52 -2.56 9.47 -7.76
N LEU A 53 -2.85 8.46 -6.94
CA LEU A 53 -3.65 8.63 -5.74
C LEU A 53 -2.88 9.49 -4.72
N LYS A 54 -3.56 10.45 -4.12
CA LYS A 54 -2.98 11.30 -3.06
C LYS A 54 -2.86 10.57 -1.73
N ASP A 55 -3.86 9.75 -1.43
CA ASP A 55 -3.93 8.95 -0.22
C ASP A 55 -4.13 7.50 -0.61
N THR A 56 -3.03 6.74 -0.57
CA THR A 56 -3.02 5.31 -0.86
C THR A 56 -3.48 4.49 0.33
N VAL A 57 -3.31 5.00 1.56
CA VAL A 57 -3.70 4.30 2.79
C VAL A 57 -5.22 4.22 2.87
N ASP A 58 -5.91 5.34 2.66
CA ASP A 58 -7.38 5.37 2.68
C ASP A 58 -8.01 4.55 1.54
N PHE A 59 -7.37 4.53 0.36
CA PHE A 59 -7.79 3.66 -0.73
C PHE A 59 -7.64 2.18 -0.37
N SER A 60 -6.48 1.78 0.16
CA SER A 60 -6.23 0.39 0.59
C SER A 60 -7.23 -0.07 1.66
N LYS A 61 -7.51 0.78 2.66
CA LYS A 61 -8.55 0.50 3.68
C LYS A 61 -9.93 0.29 3.03
N SER A 62 -10.31 1.17 2.10
CA SER A 62 -11.60 1.04 1.42
C SER A 62 -11.72 -0.26 0.61
N VAL A 63 -10.61 -0.72 0.02
CA VAL A 63 -10.55 -1.99 -0.72
C VAL A 63 -10.63 -3.18 0.23
N GLU A 64 -9.92 -3.15 1.35
CA GLU A 64 -9.98 -4.16 2.41
C GLU A 64 -11.39 -4.29 2.99
N GLU A 65 -12.04 -3.17 3.32
CA GLU A 65 -13.43 -3.15 3.81
C GLU A 65 -14.38 -3.83 2.81
N MET A 66 -14.21 -3.57 1.51
CA MET A 66 -14.99 -4.23 0.46
C MET A 66 -14.73 -5.74 0.41
N MET A 67 -13.47 -6.17 0.54
CA MET A 67 -13.12 -7.59 0.57
C MET A 67 -13.74 -8.29 1.79
N ARG A 68 -13.65 -7.68 2.98
CA ARG A 68 -14.26 -8.20 4.22
C ARG A 68 -15.76 -8.34 4.07
N GLN A 69 -16.46 -7.30 3.58
CA GLN A 69 -17.90 -7.34 3.35
C GLN A 69 -18.30 -8.44 2.34
N THR A 70 -17.52 -8.62 1.28
CA THR A 70 -17.78 -9.64 0.25
C THR A 70 -17.61 -11.06 0.81
N LEU A 71 -16.64 -11.26 1.70
CA LEU A 71 -16.38 -12.53 2.37
C LEU A 71 -17.27 -12.76 3.60
N GLY A 72 -18.00 -11.75 4.06
CA GLY A 72 -18.80 -11.80 5.28
C GLY A 72 -17.97 -11.72 6.58
N VAL A 73 -16.73 -11.24 6.49
CA VAL A 73 -15.83 -11.01 7.62
C VAL A 73 -16.20 -9.70 8.31
N SER A 74 -16.10 -9.65 9.63
CA SER A 74 -16.41 -8.42 10.36
C SER A 74 -15.39 -7.33 10.03
N ILE A 75 -15.85 -6.10 9.82
CA ILE A 75 -14.95 -4.96 9.56
C ILE A 75 -13.99 -4.70 10.72
N ASN A 76 -14.38 -5.09 11.94
CA ASN A 76 -13.60 -4.92 13.16
C ASN A 76 -12.92 -6.21 13.63
N GLU A 77 -12.87 -7.24 12.78
CA GLU A 77 -12.18 -8.48 13.13
C GLU A 77 -10.67 -8.21 13.26
N PRO A 78 -10.07 -8.47 14.44
CA PRO A 78 -8.63 -8.28 14.63
C PRO A 78 -7.86 -9.33 13.82
N VAL A 79 -6.67 -8.95 13.36
CA VAL A 79 -5.72 -9.91 12.79
C VAL A 79 -5.18 -10.77 13.94
N GLU A 80 -5.16 -12.10 13.76
CA GLU A 80 -4.54 -13.00 14.72
C GLU A 80 -3.05 -12.68 14.85
N GLU A 81 -2.54 -12.65 16.09
CA GLU A 81 -1.12 -12.42 16.34
C GLU A 81 -0.30 -13.59 15.81
N GLU A 82 0.78 -13.29 15.08
CA GLU A 82 1.72 -14.31 14.64
C GLU A 82 2.36 -14.96 15.88
N PRO A 83 2.50 -16.29 15.93
CA PRO A 83 3.15 -16.95 17.06
C PRO A 83 4.60 -16.47 17.16
N GLU A 84 5.01 -16.04 18.36
CA GLU A 84 6.42 -15.74 18.64
C GLU A 84 7.24 -17.00 18.38
N ILE A 85 8.07 -16.95 17.33
CA ILE A 85 9.07 -17.98 17.07
C ILE A 85 10.23 -17.64 18.02
N GLU A 86 10.47 -18.49 19.02
CA GLU A 86 11.68 -18.40 19.84
C GLU A 86 12.88 -18.59 18.89
N GLU A 87 13.65 -17.51 18.67
CA GLU A 87 14.94 -17.60 17.96
C GLU A 87 15.86 -18.47 18.82
N GLU A 88 16.06 -19.73 18.41
CA GLU A 88 17.13 -20.56 18.95
C GLU A 88 18.47 -19.88 18.64
N PRO A 89 19.42 -19.81 19.60
CA PRO A 89 20.67 -19.11 19.38
C PRO A 89 21.46 -19.77 18.24
N ASP A 90 21.85 -18.97 17.24
CA ASP A 90 22.72 -19.39 16.15
C ASP A 90 24.03 -19.98 16.70
N GLU A 91 24.24 -21.29 16.53
CA GLU A 91 25.47 -21.98 16.94
C GLU A 91 26.71 -21.57 16.11
N ASP A 92 26.55 -20.73 15.09
CA ASP A 92 27.60 -20.34 14.12
C ASP A 92 28.59 -19.26 14.64
N GLU A 93 28.32 -18.61 15.78
CA GLU A 93 29.23 -17.59 16.33
C GLU A 93 30.50 -18.15 17.02
N GLN A 94 30.61 -19.48 17.21
CA GLN A 94 31.74 -20.08 17.94
C GLN A 94 32.98 -20.44 17.09
N LEU A 95 32.98 -20.17 15.78
CA LEU A 95 34.06 -20.62 14.88
C LEU A 95 35.13 -19.57 14.51
N LEU A 96 35.08 -18.35 15.07
CA LEU A 96 35.96 -17.24 14.65
C LEU A 96 37.15 -16.93 15.57
N GLU A 97 37.49 -17.77 16.55
CA GLU A 97 38.57 -17.45 17.53
C GLU A 97 39.92 -18.17 17.32
N ASP A 98 40.13 -18.93 16.25
CA ASP A 98 41.36 -19.74 16.10
C ASP A 98 42.05 -19.65 14.72
N ASP A 99 42.29 -18.44 14.22
CA ASP A 99 43.32 -18.22 13.19
C ASP A 99 44.38 -17.20 13.66
N GLU A 100 45.46 -17.80 14.14
CA GLU A 100 46.75 -17.25 14.53
C GLU A 100 47.36 -16.40 13.39
N TYR A 101 47.59 -15.10 13.65
CA TYR A 101 48.28 -14.19 12.73
C TYR A 101 49.76 -14.57 12.57
N GLY A 102 50.08 -15.22 11.45
CA GLY A 102 51.44 -15.30 10.88
C GLY A 102 51.72 -14.14 9.92
N GLU A 103 52.90 -13.53 10.08
CA GLU A 103 53.50 -12.48 9.24
C GLU A 103 53.47 -12.79 7.73
N ASP A 104 53.26 -11.77 6.87
CA ASP A 104 54.27 -11.39 5.86
C ASP A 104 53.93 -10.02 5.19
N GLU A 105 54.97 -9.23 4.95
CA GLU A 105 54.96 -7.89 4.35
C GLU A 105 54.76 -7.93 2.82
N GLY A 106 54.14 -6.89 2.23
CA GLY A 106 54.04 -6.78 0.77
C GLY A 106 53.45 -5.47 0.25
N GLU A 107 54.28 -4.43 0.20
CA GLU A 107 54.30 -3.29 -0.74
C GLU A 107 52.98 -2.54 -1.11
N MET A 108 52.82 -1.34 -0.53
CA MET A 108 51.98 -0.26 -1.08
C MET A 108 52.74 0.52 -2.15
N GLU A 109 52.33 0.44 -3.42
CA GLU A 109 52.54 1.49 -4.43
C GLU A 109 51.34 1.55 -5.39
N GLU A 110 50.28 2.29 -5.01
CA GLU A 110 49.28 2.76 -5.97
C GLU A 110 49.64 4.18 -6.45
N MET A 111 49.88 4.27 -7.76
CA MET A 111 50.36 5.44 -8.47
C MET A 111 49.36 6.60 -8.45
N HIS A 112 49.94 7.79 -8.27
CA HIS A 112 49.35 9.12 -8.34
C HIS A 112 48.40 9.34 -9.53
N ASP A 113 47.26 9.95 -9.22
CA ASP A 113 46.31 10.62 -10.10
C ASP A 113 46.92 11.94 -10.63
N GLU A 114 46.90 12.18 -11.95
CA GLU A 114 46.68 13.52 -12.57
C GLU A 114 46.68 13.46 -14.12
N LEU A 115 45.55 13.96 -14.69
CA LEU A 115 45.27 14.48 -16.04
C LEU A 115 44.87 13.53 -17.19
#